data_AF-A0AA43RT38-F1
#
_entry.id   AF-A0AA43RT38-F1
#
_cell.length_a   1.000
_cell.length_b   1.000
_cell.length_c   1.000
_cell.angle_alpha   90.00
_cell.angle_beta   90.00
_cell.angle_gamma   90.00
#
_symmetry.space_group_name_H-M   'P 1'
#
loop_
_entity.id
_entity.type
_entity.pdbx_description
1 polymer ?
#
loop_
_entity_poly.entity_id
_entity_poly.type
_entity_poly.pdbx_seq_one_letter_code
_entity_poly.pdbx_strand_id
1 'polypeptide(L)' 'MNSKYKIEQIVSFIRINKKVLIGMLTGAIIAYLYWLNYSIYWGTYPLSSECWVNCIYGFLFGGLIGSLLR' A
#
# COMPACT_ATOMS: atom_id res chain seq x y z
N MET A 1 -28.39 5.68 13.77
CA MET A 1 -27.60 4.48 13.37
C MET A 1 -26.58 4.22 14.47
N ASN A 2 -26.66 3.07 15.14
CA ASN A 2 -25.92 2.80 16.39
C ASN A 2 -24.41 2.63 16.14
N SER A 3 -23.55 3.28 16.93
CA SER A 3 -22.07 3.28 16.77
C SER A 3 -21.48 1.86 16.74
N LYS A 4 -22.08 0.94 17.52
CA LYS A 4 -21.70 -0.48 17.58
C LYS A 4 -21.76 -1.17 16.21
N TYR A 5 -22.76 -0.83 15.39
CA TYR A 5 -22.99 -1.43 14.08
C TYR A 5 -21.94 -0.99 13.04
N LYS A 6 -21.37 0.22 13.19
CA LYS A 6 -20.28 0.71 12.33
C LYS A 6 -18.98 -0.07 12.57
N ILE A 7 -18.65 -0.37 13.82
CA ILE A 7 -17.40 -1.06 14.16
C ILE A 7 -17.40 -2.49 13.61
N GLU A 8 -18.52 -3.22 13.74
CA GLU A 8 -18.61 -4.58 13.21
C GLU A 8 -18.46 -4.66 11.69
N GLN A 9 -18.99 -3.66 10.96
CA GLN A 9 -18.79 -3.58 9.51
C GLN A 9 -17.33 -3.33 9.14
N ILE A 10 -16.63 -2.45 9.87
CA ILE A 10 -15.21 -2.18 9.63
C ILE A 10 -14.37 -3.43 9.90
N VAL A 11 -14.65 -4.14 10.99
CA VAL A 11 -13.93 -5.38 11.33
C VAL A 11 -14.18 -6.46 10.29
N SER A 12 -15.42 -6.61 9.81
CA SER A 12 -15.76 -7.55 8.74
C SER A 12 -15.02 -7.21 7.45
N PHE A 13 -14.98 -5.93 7.08
CA PHE A 13 -14.25 -5.44 5.90
C PHE A 13 -12.76 -5.78 5.97
N ILE A 14 -12.12 -5.51 7.10
CA ILE A 14 -10.69 -5.82 7.30
C ILE A 14 -10.45 -7.33 7.21
N ARG A 15 -11.34 -8.14 7.80
CA ARG A 15 -11.20 -9.60 7.80
C ARG A 15 -11.27 -10.19 6.39
N ILE A 16 -12.21 -9.70 5.57
CA ILE A 16 -12.40 -10.16 4.19
C ILE A 16 -11.21 -9.72 3.33
N ASN A 17 -10.76 -8.46 3.46
CA ASN A 17 -9.73 -7.88 2.61
C ASN A 17 -8.32 -7.99 3.19
N LYS A 18 -8.10 -8.83 4.21
CA LYS A 18 -6.82 -8.90 4.95
C LYS A 18 -5.62 -9.15 4.04
N LYS A 19 -5.77 -10.02 3.02
CA LYS A 19 -4.68 -10.36 2.09
C LYS A 19 -4.27 -9.17 1.24
N VAL A 20 -5.26 -8.42 0.73
CA VAL A 20 -5.04 -7.18 -0.01
C VAL A 20 -4.37 -6.14 0.88
N LEU A 21 -4.89 -5.91 2.10
CA LEU A 21 -4.33 -4.94 3.04
C LEU A 21 -2.88 -5.27 3.42
N ILE A 22 -2.55 -6.55 3.64
CA ILE A 22 -1.18 -6.99 3.89
C ILE A 22 -0.32 -6.73 2.66
N GLY A 23 -0.79 -7.07 1.46
CA GLY A 23 -0.09 -6.81 0.20
C GLY A 23 0.19 -5.32 -0.02
N MET A 24 -0.78 -4.45 0.28
CA MET A 24 -0.62 -3.00 0.19
C MET A 24 0.48 -2.50 1.14
N LEU A 25 0.48 -2.96 2.39
CA LEU A 25 1.49 -2.58 3.38
C LEU A 25 2.88 -3.09 3.01
N THR A 26 3.02 -4.35 2.59
CA THR A 26 4.32 -4.91 2.19
C THR A 26 4.85 -4.25 0.92
N GLY A 27 3.98 -3.97 -0.05
CA GLY A 27 4.34 -3.25 -1.27
C GLY A 27 4.83 -1.83 -0.99
N ALA A 28 4.19 -1.11 -0.07
CA ALA A 28 4.62 0.22 0.36
C ALA A 28 6.01 0.18 1.03
N ILE A 29 6.27 -0.80 1.90
CA ILE A 29 7.58 -0.97 2.56
C ILE A 29 8.67 -1.27 1.54
N ILE A 30 8.41 -2.17 0.59
CA ILE A 30 9.38 -2.52 -0.46
C ILE A 30 9.68 -1.30 -1.34
N ALA A 31 8.65 -0.54 -1.72
CA ALA A 31 8.84 0.66 -2.53
C ALA A 31 9.56 1.78 -1.77
N TYR A 32 9.35 1.89 -0.45
CA TYR A 32 10.12 2.79 0.40
C TYR A 32 11.61 2.42 0.43
N LEU A 33 11.94 1.13 0.59
CA LEU A 33 13.32 0.63 0.52
C LEU A 33 13.93 0.87 -0.87
N TYR A 34 13.17 0.67 -1.94
CA TYR A 34 13.61 0.98 -3.30
C TYR A 34 13.90 2.48 -3.47
N TRP A 35 13.02 3.34 -2.95
CA TRP A 35 13.20 4.78 -3.02
C TRP A 35 14.47 5.25 -2.30
N LEU A 36 14.72 4.74 -1.08
CA LEU A 36 15.92 5.06 -0.31
C LEU A 36 17.22 4.68 -1.02
N ASN A 37 17.26 3.53 -1.70
CA ASN A 37 18.49 3.03 -2.31
C ASN A 37 18.73 3.55 -3.73
N TYR A 38 17.68 3.85 -4.50
CA TYR A 38 17.81 4.16 -5.93
C TYR A 38 17.16 5.49 -6.31
N SER A 39 15.88 5.68 -6.00
CA SER A 39 15.13 6.78 -6.62
C SER A 39 15.44 8.17 -6.04
N ILE A 40 15.91 8.26 -4.79
CA ILE A 40 16.38 9.54 -4.19
C ILE A 40 17.40 10.25 -5.09
N TYR A 41 18.28 9.48 -5.74
CA TYR A 41 19.39 10.02 -6.53
C TYR A 41 19.00 10.33 -7.98
N TRP A 42 17.81 9.89 -8.39
CA TRP A 42 17.28 10.08 -9.75
C TRP A 42 16.55 11.42 -9.82
N GLY A 43 17.29 12.51 -9.68
CA GLY A 43 16.78 13.89 -9.76
C GLY A 43 16.36 14.34 -11.17
N THR A 44 16.64 13.54 -12.20
CA THR A 44 16.21 13.79 -13.58
C THR A 44 14.72 13.56 -13.79
N TYR A 45 14.08 12.76 -12.93
CA TYR A 45 12.63 12.54 -12.93
C TYR A 45 12.06 13.01 -11.58
N PRO A 46 11.63 14.28 -11.47
CA PRO A 46 11.26 14.87 -10.19
C PRO A 46 10.11 14.14 -9.51
N LEU A 47 9.22 13.47 -10.25
CA LEU A 47 8.18 12.63 -9.64
C LEU A 47 8.71 11.32 -9.04
N SER A 48 9.72 10.69 -9.64
CA SER A 48 10.29 9.44 -9.10
C SER A 48 11.23 9.71 -7.93
N SER A 49 11.82 10.90 -7.83
CA SER A 49 12.65 11.31 -6.69
C SER A 49 11.87 11.40 -5.39
N GLU A 50 10.54 11.30 -5.45
CA GLU A 50 9.66 11.57 -4.33
C GLU A 50 9.15 10.29 -3.67
N CYS A 51 9.26 10.27 -2.35
CA CYS A 51 8.94 9.10 -1.52
C CYS A 51 7.47 8.69 -1.67
N TRP A 52 6.56 9.66 -1.59
CA TRP A 52 5.12 9.36 -1.64
C TRP A 52 4.70 8.76 -2.97
N VAL A 53 5.33 9.16 -4.09
CA VAL A 53 5.02 8.61 -5.42
C VAL A 53 5.36 7.13 -5.46
N ASN A 54 6.59 6.76 -5.06
CA ASN A 54 7.03 5.37 -5.03
C ASN A 54 6.21 4.54 -4.03
N CYS A 55 5.97 5.07 -2.84
CA CYS A 55 5.18 4.40 -1.81
C CYS A 55 3.73 4.16 -2.26
N ILE A 56 3.09 5.12 -2.95
CA ILE A 56 1.73 4.94 -3.51
C ILE A 56 1.73 3.88 -4.61
N TYR A 57 2.72 3.89 -5.51
CA TYR A 57 2.86 2.85 -6.52
C TYR A 57 3.04 1.47 -5.87
N GLY A 58 3.96 1.35 -4.91
CA GLY A 58 4.17 0.11 -4.15
C GLY A 58 2.91 -0.35 -3.42
N PHE A 59 2.17 0.57 -2.81
CA PHE A 59 0.92 0.28 -2.12
C PHE A 59 -0.16 -0.26 -3.07
N LEU A 60 -0.36 0.39 -4.22
CA LEU A 60 -1.33 -0.04 -5.23
C LEU A 60 -0.94 -1.38 -5.87
N PHE A 61 0.32 -1.54 -6.27
CA PHE A 61 0.80 -2.80 -6.86
C PHE A 61 0.80 -3.94 -5.85
N GLY A 62 1.20 -3.69 -4.60
CA GLY A 62 1.14 -4.66 -3.52
C GLY A 62 -0.29 -5.11 -3.22
N GLY A 63 -1.24 -4.17 -3.23
CA GLY A 63 -2.67 -4.48 -3.11
C GLY A 63 -3.20 -5.30 -4.28
N LEU A 64 -2.80 -4.96 -5.51
CA LEU A 64 -3.15 -5.73 -6.72
C LEU A 64 -2.64 -7.17 -6.62
N ILE A 65 -1.36 -7.36 -6.28
CA ILE A 65 -0.77 -8.69 -6.10
C ILE A 65 -1.50 -9.46 -4.98
N GLY A 66 -1.77 -8.79 -3.85
CA GLY A 66 -2.52 -9.38 -2.74
C GLY A 66 -3.96 -9.77 -3.11
N SER A 67 -4.56 -9.12 -4.11
CA SER A 67 -5.88 -9.48 -4.66
C SER A 67 -5.81 -10.66 -5.62
N LEU A 68 -4.69 -10.84 -6.33
CA LEU A 68 -4.50 -11.95 -7.28
C LEU A 68 -4.14 -13.26 -6.56
N LEU A 69 -3.48 -13.16 -5.40
CA LEU A 69 -3.16 -14.29 -4.53
C LEU A 69 -4.40 -14.71 -3.73
N ARG A 70 -5.26 -15.52 -4.37
CA ARG A 70 -6.53 -16.01 -3.80
C ARG A 70 -6.36 -16.73 -2.46
#